data_AF-A0A724IE74-F1
#
_entry.id   AF-A0A724IE74-F1
#
_cell.length_a   1.000
_cell.length_b   1.000
_cell.length_c   1.000
_cell.angle_alpha   90.00
_cell.angle_beta   90.00
_cell.angle_gamma   90.00
#
_symmetry.space_group_name_H-M   'P 1'
#
loop_
_entity.id
_entity.type
_entity.pdbx_description
1 polymer ?
#
loop_
_entity_poly.entity_id
_entity_poly.type
_entity_poly.pdbx_seq_one_letter_code
_entity_poly.pdbx_strand_id
1 'polypeptide(L)'
;MFVERDAKQKFDNIAAGHEAALIAMGKIAATKTAKAEDKHPPFIFHELMDKYRKLKFIQRETTSEITLIAREMLNWHDLEAFKSATGEEISMLEAELIMGIDAIFEGRDDG
;
A
#
# COMPACT_ATOMS: atom_id res chain seq x y z
N MET A 1 5.76 6.24 30.15
CA MET A 1 4.36 5.79 30.23
C MET A 1 3.85 5.73 28.80
N PHE A 2 3.95 4.57 28.16
CA PHE A 2 3.55 4.37 26.77
C PHE A 2 2.38 3.39 26.77
N VAL A 3 1.25 3.82 26.20
CA VAL A 3 0.02 3.02 26.11
C VAL A 3 0.16 2.11 24.89
N GLU A 4 0.31 0.81 25.13
CA GLU A 4 0.19 -0.24 24.11
C GLU A 4 -1.22 -0.16 23.47
N ARG A 5 -1.27 0.06 22.15
CA ARG A 5 -2.51 0.04 21.36
C ARG A 5 -2.67 -1.30 20.64
N ASP A 6 -2.58 -2.41 21.38
CA ASP A 6 -2.88 -3.76 20.86
C ASP A 6 -4.35 -4.15 21.09
N ALA A 7 -5.28 -3.42 20.45
CA ALA A 7 -6.70 -3.72 20.55
C ALA A 7 -7.49 -3.57 19.24
N LYS A 8 -6.87 -3.86 18.09
CA LYS A 8 -7.59 -4.02 16.80
C LYS A 8 -7.67 -5.47 16.27
N GLN A 9 -7.35 -6.48 17.08
CA GLN A 9 -7.27 -7.89 16.65
C GLN A 9 -8.57 -8.73 16.74
N LYS A 10 -9.77 -8.14 16.94
CA LYS A 10 -10.99 -8.95 17.16
C LYS A 10 -11.99 -9.03 16.00
N PHE A 11 -11.90 -8.17 14.98
CA PHE A 11 -12.92 -8.13 13.91
C PHE A 11 -12.59 -9.00 12.69
N ASP A 12 -11.32 -9.30 12.41
CA ASP A 12 -10.94 -10.21 11.30
C ASP A 12 -11.21 -11.70 11.59
N ASN A 13 -11.59 -12.04 12.82
CA ASN A 13 -11.66 -13.43 13.28
C ASN A 13 -12.94 -14.18 12.86
N ILE A 14 -13.99 -13.47 12.41
CA ILE A 14 -15.26 -14.10 12.00
C ILE A 14 -15.14 -14.74 10.61
N ALA A 15 -14.51 -14.04 9.67
CA ALA A 15 -14.27 -14.57 8.32
C ALA A 15 -13.37 -15.81 8.37
N ALA A 16 -12.31 -15.76 9.19
CA ALA A 16 -11.42 -16.90 9.42
C ALA A 16 -12.15 -18.12 10.03
N GLY A 17 -13.06 -17.90 10.98
CA GLY A 17 -13.87 -18.97 11.58
C GLY A 17 -14.87 -19.59 10.61
N HIS A 18 -15.50 -18.78 9.77
CA HIS A 18 -16.43 -19.25 8.73
C HIS A 18 -15.69 -20.07 7.65
N GLU A 19 -14.53 -19.61 7.20
CA GLU A 19 -13.70 -20.32 6.23
C GLU A 19 -13.19 -21.66 6.81
N ALA A 20 -12.73 -21.67 8.07
CA ALA A 20 -12.34 -22.90 8.76
C ALA A 20 -13.49 -23.92 8.87
N ALA A 21 -14.71 -23.45 9.13
CA ALA A 21 -15.90 -24.32 9.17
C ALA A 21 -16.21 -24.93 7.78
N LEU A 22 -16.09 -24.15 6.71
CA LEU A 22 -16.32 -24.64 5.35
C LEU A 22 -15.24 -25.64 4.88
N ILE A 23 -13.98 -25.44 5.29
CA ILE A 23 -12.88 -26.38 5.06
C ILE A 23 -13.14 -27.69 5.82
N ALA A 24 -13.53 -27.62 7.09
CA ALA A 24 -13.82 -28.80 7.90
C ALA A 24 -15.03 -29.61 7.37
N MET A 25 -16.00 -28.94 6.75
CA MET A 25 -17.14 -29.58 6.08
C MET A 25 -16.80 -30.11 4.68
N GLY A 26 -15.56 -29.93 4.19
CA GLY A 26 -15.13 -30.38 2.87
C GLY A 26 -15.77 -29.61 1.70
N LYS A 27 -16.36 -28.43 1.96
CA LYS A 27 -17.03 -27.62 0.93
C LYS A 27 -16.05 -26.78 0.12
N ILE A 28 -14.90 -26.44 0.69
CA ILE A 28 -13.82 -25.69 0.03
C ILE A 28 -12.47 -26.35 0.37
N ALA A 29 -11.53 -26.32 -0.59
CA ALA A 29 -10.17 -26.77 -0.33
C ALA A 29 -9.43 -25.74 0.53
N ALA A 30 -8.57 -26.21 1.44
CA ALA A 30 -7.71 -25.33 2.21
C ALA A 30 -6.72 -24.62 1.27
N THR A 31 -6.99 -23.37 0.95
CA THR A 31 -6.03 -22.52 0.25
C THR A 31 -4.85 -22.31 1.20
N LYS A 32 -3.65 -22.75 0.80
CA LYS A 32 -2.44 -22.33 1.50
C LYS A 32 -2.29 -20.83 1.28
N THR A 33 -2.81 -20.03 2.20
CA THR A 33 -2.37 -18.64 2.34
C THR A 33 -0.89 -18.72 2.69
N ALA A 34 -0.04 -18.57 1.68
CA ALA A 34 1.37 -18.31 1.92
C ALA A 34 1.39 -17.09 2.85
N LYS A 35 1.97 -17.24 4.05
CA LYS A 35 2.26 -16.08 4.88
C LYS A 35 3.09 -15.16 4.00
N ALA A 36 2.54 -14.00 3.64
CA ALA A 36 3.32 -12.96 3.01
C ALA A 36 4.47 -12.68 3.98
N GLU A 37 5.69 -12.97 3.56
CA GLU A 37 6.85 -12.45 4.28
C GLU A 37 6.71 -10.94 4.24
N ASP A 38 6.76 -10.29 5.41
CA ASP A 38 6.80 -8.83 5.53
C ASP A 38 8.12 -8.32 4.93
N LYS A 39 8.17 -8.27 3.60
CA LYS A 39 9.29 -7.75 2.82
C LYS A 39 9.14 -6.24 2.80
N HIS A 40 9.71 -5.60 3.82
CA HIS A 40 9.90 -4.17 3.78
C HIS A 40 11.08 -3.82 2.87
N PRO A 41 10.97 -2.74 2.08
CA PRO A 41 12.11 -2.24 1.34
C PRO A 41 13.24 -1.89 2.32
N PRO A 42 14.52 -1.94 1.90
CA PRO A 42 15.63 -1.46 2.70
C PRO A 42 15.38 -0.05 3.24
N PHE A 43 15.84 0.23 4.46
CA PHE A 43 15.60 1.51 5.15
C PHE A 43 15.95 2.75 4.32
N ILE A 44 16.99 2.66 3.48
CA ILE A 44 17.40 3.74 2.58
C ILE A 44 16.31 4.19 1.59
N PHE A 45 15.32 3.34 1.31
CA PHE A 45 14.22 3.63 0.40
C PHE A 45 12.93 4.04 1.11
N HIS A 46 12.91 4.10 2.46
CA HIS A 46 11.69 4.46 3.18
C HIS A 46 11.17 5.84 2.80
N GLU A 47 12.05 6.84 2.74
CA GLU A 47 11.66 8.21 2.36
C GLU A 47 11.15 8.29 0.92
N LEU A 48 11.79 7.56 0.00
CA LEU A 48 11.35 7.43 -1.39
C LEU A 48 9.95 6.81 -1.47
N MET A 49 9.72 5.73 -0.72
CA MET A 49 8.44 5.02 -0.70
C MET A 49 7.33 5.86 -0.06
N ASP A 50 7.67 6.68 0.94
CA ASP A 50 6.73 7.64 1.52
C ASP A 50 6.35 8.73 0.52
N LYS A 51 7.32 9.30 -0.21
CA LYS A 51 7.05 10.25 -1.30
C LYS A 51 6.19 9.62 -2.39
N TYR A 52 6.53 8.40 -2.84
CA TYR A 52 5.73 7.66 -3.82
C TYR A 52 4.30 7.45 -3.32
N ARG A 53 4.12 7.02 -2.07
CA ARG A 53 2.79 6.80 -1.49
C ARG A 53 1.96 8.08 -1.46
N LYS A 54 2.54 9.21 -1.06
CA LYS A 54 1.87 10.53 -1.07
C LYS A 54 1.49 10.97 -2.48
N LEU A 55 2.34 10.66 -3.46
CA LEU A 55 2.10 10.96 -4.87
C LEU A 55 0.98 10.12 -5.48
N LYS A 56 1.03 8.80 -5.25
CA LYS A 56 0.19 7.80 -5.90
C LYS A 56 -1.17 7.65 -5.25
N PHE A 57 -1.30 7.84 -3.93
CA PHE A 57 -2.55 7.57 -3.22
C PHE A 57 -3.17 8.85 -2.66
N ILE A 58 -4.45 9.03 -2.93
CA ILE A 58 -5.28 10.03 -2.28
C ILE A 58 -5.89 9.41 -1.02
N GLN A 59 -5.72 10.07 0.11
CA GLN A 59 -6.36 9.68 1.36
C GLN A 59 -7.75 10.34 1.44
N ARG A 60 -8.79 9.52 1.52
CA ARG A 60 -10.16 9.96 1.77
C ARG A 60 -10.58 9.52 3.16
N GLU A 61 -10.84 10.49 4.02
CA GLU A 61 -11.31 10.24 5.38
C GLU A 61 -12.83 10.41 5.45
N THR A 62 -13.49 9.47 6.10
CA THR A 62 -14.89 9.57 6.51
C THR A 62 -14.97 9.44 8.03
N THR A 63 -16.18 9.61 8.59
CA THR A 63 -16.39 9.48 10.05
C THR A 63 -16.03 8.09 10.59
N SER A 64 -15.93 7.06 9.75
CA SER A 64 -15.73 5.67 10.19
C SER A 64 -14.52 4.97 9.57
N GLU A 65 -13.95 5.49 8.49
CA GLU A 65 -12.84 4.84 7.78
C GLU A 65 -11.91 5.82 7.05
N ILE A 66 -10.68 5.36 6.83
CA ILE A 66 -9.68 6.01 5.98
C ILE A 66 -9.46 5.10 4.78
N THR A 67 -9.79 5.58 3.59
CA THR A 67 -9.60 4.84 2.33
C THR A 67 -8.46 5.47 1.55
N LEU A 68 -7.54 4.64 1.05
CA LEU A 68 -6.51 5.06 0.10
C LEU A 68 -6.98 4.72 -1.31
N ILE A 69 -7.09 5.74 -2.14
CA ILE A 69 -7.51 5.60 -3.54
C ILE A 69 -6.28 5.84 -4.39
N ALA A 70 -5.88 4.81 -5.15
CA ALA A 70 -4.80 4.96 -6.11
C ALA A 70 -5.21 5.95 -7.22
N ARG A 71 -4.31 6.87 -7.54
CA ARG A 71 -4.41 7.74 -8.70
C ARG A 71 -4.06 6.96 -9.95
N GLU A 72 -4.43 7.52 -11.09
CA GLU A 72 -3.92 7.08 -12.38
C GLU A 72 -2.39 7.13 -12.43
N MET A 73 -1.85 6.55 -13.48
CA MET A 73 -0.42 6.52 -13.77
C MET A 73 0.20 7.92 -13.64
N LEU A 74 1.31 8.00 -12.89
CA LEU A 74 2.02 9.24 -12.65
C LEU A 74 2.66 9.75 -13.94
N ASN A 75 2.64 11.07 -14.09
CA ASN A 75 3.36 11.78 -15.13
C ASN A 75 4.25 12.89 -14.53
N TRP A 76 5.08 13.50 -15.38
CA TRP A 76 6.02 14.55 -14.95
C TRP A 76 5.34 15.75 -14.27
N HIS A 77 4.16 16.14 -14.73
CA HIS A 77 3.44 17.26 -14.13
C HIS A 77 2.97 16.93 -12.71
N ASP A 78 2.73 15.66 -12.38
CA ASP A 78 2.38 15.26 -11.02
C ASP A 78 3.53 15.47 -10.04
N LEU A 79 4.77 15.22 -10.48
CA LEU A 79 5.97 15.46 -9.66
C LEU A 79 6.20 16.95 -9.42
N GLU A 80 6.01 17.77 -10.46
CA GLU A 80 6.10 19.24 -10.34
C GLU A 80 5.00 19.79 -9.43
N ALA A 81 3.76 19.32 -9.61
CA ALA A 81 2.63 19.72 -8.78
C ALA A 81 2.83 19.30 -7.31
N PHE A 82 3.38 18.10 -7.08
CA PHE A 82 3.70 17.64 -5.73
C PHE A 82 4.72 18.54 -5.05
N LYS A 83 5.83 18.86 -5.72
CA LYS A 83 6.82 19.82 -5.21
C LYS A 83 6.16 21.16 -4.86
N SER A 84 5.29 21.67 -5.73
CA SER A 84 4.59 22.93 -5.48
C SER A 84 3.61 22.85 -4.31
N ALA A 85 3.00 21.70 -4.05
CA ALA A 85 1.97 21.53 -3.03
C ALA A 85 2.54 21.22 -1.64
N THR A 86 3.64 20.47 -1.57
CA THR A 86 4.23 19.99 -0.30
C THR A 86 5.50 20.73 0.08
N GLY A 87 6.18 21.36 -0.89
CA GLY A 87 7.53 21.92 -0.71
C GLY A 87 8.62 20.85 -0.59
N GLU A 88 8.29 19.57 -0.74
CA GLU A 88 9.27 18.48 -0.72
C GLU A 88 10.02 18.43 -2.06
N GLU A 89 11.35 18.42 -1.99
CA GLU A 89 12.20 18.27 -3.18
C GLU A 89 12.25 16.81 -3.62
N ILE A 90 12.21 16.61 -4.95
CA ILE A 90 12.41 15.33 -5.61
C ILE A 90 13.61 15.50 -6.54
N SER A 91 14.71 14.82 -6.23
CA SER A 91 15.88 14.75 -7.09
C SER A 91 15.59 13.96 -8.36
N MET A 92 16.44 14.11 -9.40
CA MET A 92 16.27 13.38 -10.66
C MET A 92 16.25 11.86 -10.45
N LEU A 93 17.13 11.33 -9.58
CA LEU A 93 17.17 9.90 -9.27
C LEU A 93 15.88 9.43 -8.58
N GLU A 94 15.35 10.21 -7.64
CA GLU A 94 14.08 9.88 -6.99
C GLU A 94 12.93 9.91 -7.99
N ALA A 95 12.90 10.87 -8.91
CA ALA A 95 11.90 10.94 -9.97
C ALA A 95 11.95 9.70 -10.87
N GLU A 96 13.13 9.28 -11.32
CA GLU A 96 13.32 8.06 -12.11
C GLU A 96 12.83 6.82 -11.37
N LEU A 97 13.19 6.68 -10.08
CA LEU A 97 12.78 5.53 -9.28
C LEU A 97 11.26 5.53 -9.02
N ILE A 98 10.66 6.66 -8.68
CA ILE A 98 9.22 6.82 -8.48
C ILE A 98 8.45 6.44 -9.75
N MET A 99 8.88 6.97 -10.89
CA MET A 99 8.25 6.70 -12.18
C MET A 99 8.43 5.23 -12.60
N GLY A 100 9.59 4.64 -12.33
CA GLY A 100 9.85 3.23 -12.59
C GLY A 100 9.01 2.29 -11.71
N ILE A 101 8.85 2.62 -10.43
CA ILE A 101 7.97 1.88 -9.51
C ILE A 101 6.53 1.94 -10.01
N ASP A 102 6.03 3.13 -10.35
CA ASP A 102 4.67 3.30 -10.88
C ASP A 102 4.45 2.51 -12.18
N ALA A 103 5.45 2.52 -13.08
CA ALA A 103 5.42 1.76 -14.32
C ALA A 103 5.30 0.24 -14.11
N ILE A 104 5.99 -0.32 -13.11
CA ILE A 104 5.89 -1.76 -12.77
C ILE A 104 4.47 -2.11 -12.30
N PHE A 105 3.85 -1.26 -11.47
CA PHE A 105 2.53 -1.54 -10.91
C PHE A 105 1.38 -1.30 -11.91
N GLU A 106 1.55 -0.36 -12.84
CA GLU A 106 0.56 -0.04 -13.89
C GLU A 106 0.75 -0.87 -15.16
N GLY A 107 1.68 -1.83 -15.18
CA GLY A 107 1.86 -2.79 -16.28
C GLY A 107 2.49 -2.19 -17.55
N ARG A 108 3.36 -1.17 -17.45
CA ARG A 108 4.09 -0.66 -18.62
C ARG A 108 5.07 -1.66 -19.22
N ASP A 109 5.52 -2.64 -18.44
CA ASP A 109 6.49 -3.67 -18.84
C ASP A 109 5.85 -5.05 -19.15
N ASP A 110 4.51 -5.17 -19.14
CA ASP A 110 3.80 -6.42 -19.45
C ASP A 110 3.60 -6.62 -20.97
N GLY A 111 4.68 -6.40 -21.74
CA GLY A 111 4.78 -6.75 -23.16
C GLY A 111 5.09 -8.23 -23.39
#